data_AF-A0A6G0RZW2-F1
#
_entry.id   AF-A0A6G0RZW2-F1
#
_cell.length_a   1.000
_cell.length_b   1.000
_cell.length_c   1.000
_cell.angle_alpha   90.00
_cell.angle_beta   90.00
_cell.angle_gamma   90.00
#
_symmetry.space_group_name_H-M   'P 1'
#
loop_
_entity.id
_entity.type
_entity.pdbx_description
1 polymer ?
#
loop_
_entity_poly.entity_id
_entity_poly.type
_entity_poly.pdbx_seq_one_letter_code
_entity_poly.pdbx_strand_id
1 'polypeptide(L)'
;MSTWDIDFGEVGDAFLSLCDHDNECKTRFAHKSLNSTLNDLLVQFDKDPNSSCASLLSNITTSDNANNPPSASLRVALGTLLTDSYMRNLIPPVVYRLQRCGPEDIDILTQFVAALSTTMSATTQDSAFQSTLLYYLIVFSELWETPAPSSLEMQTRFENARISSGGIYTMNPLYCAFSKEKSAACDELNVGNYDGDGIVYKRDHHWNKTVAIPSQASALRLSGKLDPQTAHKHAEALLNVLDGENKELITFDYASHGTLMTTQMVAGDQTSEVCGMKILASYVRNGGDLQRMDKSCVDQMSGFDLTPPENYVVMFLSTDEAYDGAFNSSFSSYSS
;
A
#
# COMPACT_ATOMS: atom_id res chain seq x y z
N MET A 1 4.34 2.90 13.09
CA MET A 1 5.23 2.77 11.92
C MET A 1 5.94 1.41 11.90
N SER A 2 6.53 0.93 13.01
CA SER A 2 7.20 -0.39 13.05
C SER A 2 6.29 -1.61 12.74
N THR A 3 4.96 -1.43 12.79
CA THR A 3 3.95 -2.45 12.45
C THR A 3 3.42 -2.33 11.02
N TRP A 4 3.97 -1.43 10.21
CA TRP A 4 3.51 -1.15 8.84
C TRP A 4 3.32 -2.42 8.00
N ASP A 5 4.29 -3.33 8.01
CA ASP A 5 4.22 -4.58 7.26
C ASP A 5 3.03 -5.48 7.65
N ILE A 6 2.66 -5.47 8.94
CA ILE A 6 1.49 -6.21 9.43
C ILE A 6 0.23 -5.56 8.87
N ASP A 7 0.09 -4.24 9.06
CA ASP A 7 -1.10 -3.49 8.65
C ASP A 7 -1.30 -3.54 7.12
N PHE A 8 -0.22 -3.41 6.36
CA PHE A 8 -0.22 -3.50 4.91
C PHE A 8 -0.60 -4.91 4.45
N GLY A 9 -0.02 -5.94 5.09
CA GLY A 9 -0.29 -7.35 4.80
C GLY A 9 -1.74 -7.74 5.04
N GLU A 10 -2.36 -7.25 6.12
CA GLU A 10 -3.79 -7.47 6.41
C GLU A 10 -4.69 -6.92 5.30
N VAL A 11 -4.40 -5.70 4.82
CA VAL A 11 -5.15 -5.09 3.71
C VAL A 11 -4.89 -5.83 2.40
N GLY A 12 -3.65 -6.29 2.17
CA GLY A 12 -3.30 -7.15 1.04
C GLY A 12 -4.11 -8.46 1.03
N ASP A 13 -4.21 -9.14 2.17
CA ASP A 13 -5.01 -10.37 2.30
C ASP A 13 -6.50 -10.12 2.06
N ALA A 14 -7.03 -8.99 2.55
CA ALA A 14 -8.39 -8.57 2.29
C ALA A 14 -8.64 -8.33 0.79
N PHE A 15 -7.74 -7.63 0.10
CA PHE A 15 -7.81 -7.40 -1.34
C PHE A 15 -7.77 -8.72 -2.13
N LEU A 16 -6.82 -9.61 -1.83
CA LEU A 16 -6.68 -10.91 -2.51
C LEU A 16 -7.94 -11.77 -2.39
N SER A 17 -8.64 -11.67 -1.26
CA SER A 17 -9.88 -12.41 -0.99
C SER A 17 -11.07 -11.93 -1.82
N LEU A 18 -11.01 -10.72 -2.39
CA LEU A 18 -12.07 -10.22 -3.27
C LEU A 18 -12.12 -10.95 -4.62
N CYS A 19 -11.04 -11.63 -5.01
CA CYS A 19 -11.02 -12.47 -6.21
C CYS A 19 -12.14 -13.54 -6.20
N ASP A 20 -12.53 -14.05 -5.03
CA ASP A 20 -13.59 -15.06 -4.91
C ASP A 20 -15.00 -14.51 -5.20
N HIS A 21 -15.14 -13.18 -5.22
CA HIS A 21 -16.37 -12.44 -5.49
C HIS A 21 -16.41 -11.85 -6.90
N ASP A 22 -15.28 -11.86 -7.62
CA ASP A 22 -15.18 -11.43 -9.00
C ASP A 22 -15.23 -12.64 -9.94
N ASN A 23 -16.11 -12.60 -10.95
CA ASN A 23 -16.38 -13.78 -11.79
C ASN A 23 -15.17 -14.20 -12.63
N GLU A 24 -14.45 -13.23 -13.19
CA GLU A 24 -13.29 -13.52 -14.04
C GLU A 24 -12.13 -14.02 -13.19
N CYS A 25 -11.79 -13.29 -12.13
CA CYS A 25 -10.72 -13.67 -11.22
C CYS A 25 -10.96 -15.06 -10.60
N LYS A 26 -12.17 -15.31 -10.08
CA LYS A 26 -12.55 -16.62 -9.54
C LYS A 26 -12.40 -17.74 -10.56
N THR A 27 -12.73 -17.49 -11.82
CA THR A 27 -12.58 -18.49 -12.90
C THR A 27 -11.11 -18.79 -13.15
N ARG A 28 -10.24 -17.77 -13.16
CA ARG A 28 -8.79 -17.91 -13.35
C ARG A 28 -8.13 -18.66 -12.18
N PHE A 29 -8.69 -18.54 -10.98
CA PHE A 29 -8.19 -19.16 -9.74
C PHE A 29 -9.11 -20.31 -9.22
N ALA A 30 -9.82 -21.00 -10.12
CA ALA A 30 -10.83 -22.00 -9.76
C ALA A 30 -10.29 -23.21 -8.95
N HIS A 31 -9.02 -23.57 -9.12
CA HIS A 31 -8.40 -24.72 -8.43
C HIS A 31 -7.73 -24.35 -7.11
N LYS A 32 -7.31 -23.10 -6.96
CA LYS A 32 -6.59 -22.58 -5.81
C LYS A 32 -6.78 -21.08 -5.77
N SER A 33 -7.22 -20.55 -4.63
CA SER A 33 -7.47 -19.11 -4.47
C SER A 33 -6.25 -18.28 -4.85
N LEU A 34 -6.48 -17.03 -5.23
CA LEU A 34 -5.42 -16.07 -5.52
C LEU A 34 -4.44 -15.94 -4.33
N ASN A 35 -4.98 -15.91 -3.11
CA ASN A 35 -4.18 -15.82 -1.88
C ASN A 35 -3.24 -17.04 -1.71
N SER A 36 -3.77 -18.26 -1.85
CA SER A 36 -2.95 -19.47 -1.74
C SER A 36 -1.97 -19.63 -2.90
N THR A 37 -2.34 -19.21 -4.11
CA THR A 37 -1.45 -19.22 -5.27
C THR A 37 -0.27 -18.28 -5.07
N LEU A 38 -0.51 -17.05 -4.61
CA LEU A 38 0.57 -16.11 -4.28
C LEU A 38 1.48 -16.65 -3.18
N ASN A 39 0.93 -17.25 -2.13
CA ASN A 39 1.73 -17.86 -1.07
C ASN A 39 2.70 -18.93 -1.62
N ASP A 40 2.21 -19.81 -2.49
CA ASP A 40 3.04 -20.86 -3.08
C ASP A 40 4.12 -20.29 -4.01
N LEU A 41 3.81 -19.24 -4.77
CA LEU A 41 4.80 -18.51 -5.57
C LEU A 41 5.92 -17.94 -4.72
N LEU A 42 5.61 -17.30 -3.59
CA LEU A 42 6.61 -16.73 -2.69
C LEU A 42 7.55 -17.83 -2.17
N VAL A 43 7.00 -18.95 -1.71
CA VAL A 43 7.77 -20.12 -1.26
C VAL A 43 8.60 -20.73 -2.40
N GLN A 44 8.05 -20.80 -3.61
CA GLN A 44 8.75 -21.32 -4.77
C GLN A 44 9.95 -20.44 -5.14
N PHE A 45 9.78 -19.13 -5.11
CA PHE A 45 10.83 -18.17 -5.44
C PHE A 45 11.95 -18.16 -4.40
N ASP A 46 11.65 -18.39 -3.12
CA ASP A 46 12.68 -18.58 -2.09
C ASP A 46 13.45 -19.88 -2.29
N LYS A 47 12.77 -20.95 -2.75
CA LYS A 47 13.38 -22.25 -2.99
C LYS A 47 14.22 -22.31 -4.27
N ASP A 48 13.78 -21.62 -5.32
CA ASP A 48 14.46 -21.55 -6.62
C ASP A 48 14.51 -20.10 -7.15
N PRO A 49 15.38 -19.26 -6.57
CA PRO A 49 15.46 -17.84 -6.91
C PRO A 49 15.98 -17.58 -8.33
N ASN A 50 16.58 -18.58 -8.97
CA ASN A 50 17.13 -18.49 -10.33
C ASN A 50 16.19 -19.07 -11.39
N SER A 51 14.97 -19.49 -11.03
CA SER A 51 13.95 -19.87 -12.01
C SER A 51 13.65 -18.70 -12.95
N SER A 52 13.14 -18.99 -14.15
CA SER A 52 12.96 -17.98 -15.21
C SER A 52 12.15 -16.78 -14.74
N CYS A 53 10.96 -16.99 -14.13
CA CYS A 53 10.12 -15.88 -13.66
C CYS A 53 10.62 -15.25 -12.34
N ALA A 54 11.24 -16.02 -11.44
CA ALA A 54 11.83 -15.44 -10.22
C ALA A 54 12.98 -14.48 -10.58
N SER A 55 13.82 -14.85 -11.54
CA SER A 55 14.94 -14.03 -11.99
C SER A 55 14.48 -12.70 -12.60
N LEU A 56 13.31 -12.63 -13.25
CA LEU A 56 12.77 -11.38 -13.78
C LEU A 56 12.53 -10.34 -12.68
N LEU A 57 12.10 -10.77 -11.50
CA LEU A 57 11.79 -9.88 -10.37
C LEU A 57 13.02 -9.31 -9.68
N SER A 58 14.21 -9.88 -9.92
CA SER A 58 15.47 -9.33 -9.38
C SER A 58 15.76 -7.90 -9.84
N ASN A 59 15.16 -7.48 -10.97
CA ASN A 59 15.29 -6.12 -11.50
C ASN A 59 14.34 -5.10 -10.85
N ILE A 60 13.42 -5.54 -10.00
CA ILE A 60 12.61 -4.63 -9.17
C ILE A 60 13.47 -4.22 -7.98
N THR A 61 14.12 -3.06 -8.09
CA THR A 61 14.92 -2.50 -7.01
C THR A 61 14.01 -1.92 -5.95
N THR A 62 13.89 -2.60 -4.82
CA THR A 62 13.47 -1.97 -3.57
C THR A 62 14.59 -1.02 -3.13
N SER A 63 14.25 0.14 -2.57
CA SER A 63 15.17 1.27 -2.29
C SER A 63 16.47 0.93 -1.55
N ASP A 64 16.59 -0.23 -0.90
CA ASP A 64 17.64 -0.44 0.11
C ASP A 64 18.50 -1.70 -0.01
N ASN A 65 18.41 -2.55 -1.03
CA ASN A 65 19.43 -3.60 -1.27
C ASN A 65 19.38 -4.25 -2.66
N ALA A 66 20.55 -4.39 -3.29
CA ALA A 66 20.74 -5.12 -4.55
C ALA A 66 20.64 -6.67 -4.42
N ASN A 67 20.31 -7.18 -3.22
CA ASN A 67 20.38 -8.61 -2.87
C ASN A 67 19.08 -9.19 -2.27
N ASN A 68 17.93 -8.52 -2.44
CA ASN A 68 16.68 -9.06 -1.94
C ASN A 68 16.27 -10.32 -2.73
N PRO A 69 15.76 -11.37 -2.06
CA PRO A 69 15.27 -12.55 -2.77
C PRO A 69 14.08 -12.17 -3.66
N PRO A 70 13.84 -12.88 -4.78
CA PRO A 70 12.73 -12.57 -5.68
C PRO A 70 11.35 -12.54 -5.01
N SER A 71 11.15 -13.30 -3.92
CA SER A 71 9.91 -13.26 -3.15
C SER A 71 9.73 -11.92 -2.41
N ALA A 72 10.80 -11.28 -1.94
CA ALA A 72 10.75 -9.95 -1.33
C ALA A 72 10.45 -8.89 -2.40
N SER A 73 11.09 -8.99 -3.57
CA SER A 73 10.79 -8.13 -4.71
C SER A 73 9.33 -8.28 -5.18
N LEU A 74 8.78 -9.50 -5.20
CA LEU A 74 7.37 -9.72 -5.53
C LEU A 74 6.44 -9.02 -4.52
N ARG A 75 6.69 -9.17 -3.21
CA ARG A 75 5.89 -8.50 -2.17
C ARG A 75 5.82 -6.99 -2.39
N VAL A 76 6.98 -6.37 -2.66
CA VAL A 76 7.08 -4.92 -2.91
C VAL A 76 6.43 -4.52 -4.22
N ALA A 77 6.62 -5.29 -5.29
CA ALA A 77 5.96 -5.04 -6.56
C ALA A 77 4.44 -5.00 -6.41
N LEU A 78 3.87 -6.02 -5.76
CA LEU A 78 2.44 -6.09 -5.49
C LEU A 78 1.99 -5.00 -4.50
N GLY A 79 2.85 -4.60 -3.57
CA GLY A 79 2.57 -3.50 -2.63
C GLY A 79 2.46 -2.15 -3.32
N THR A 80 3.33 -1.89 -4.29
CA THR A 80 3.24 -0.72 -5.18
C THR A 80 1.93 -0.73 -5.94
N LEU A 81 1.55 -1.86 -6.55
CA LEU A 81 0.28 -1.97 -7.26
C LEU A 81 -0.91 -1.74 -6.31
N LEU A 82 -0.91 -2.35 -5.12
CA LEU A 82 -2.01 -2.28 -4.15
C LEU A 82 -2.33 -0.84 -3.71
N THR A 83 -1.32 0.02 -3.68
CA THR A 83 -1.44 1.41 -3.23
C THR A 83 -2.26 2.26 -4.19
N ASP A 84 -2.16 2.00 -5.50
CA ASP A 84 -2.90 2.73 -6.53
C ASP A 84 -4.23 2.04 -6.85
N SER A 85 -5.30 2.85 -6.98
CA SER A 85 -6.67 2.34 -7.15
C SER A 85 -6.88 1.56 -8.45
N TYR A 86 -6.05 1.79 -9.48
CA TYR A 86 -6.15 1.15 -10.79
C TYR A 86 -5.08 0.08 -10.99
N MET A 87 -3.85 0.35 -10.56
CA MET A 87 -2.75 -0.63 -10.70
C MET A 87 -3.01 -1.91 -9.90
N ARG A 88 -3.70 -1.84 -8.77
CA ARG A 88 -4.03 -3.02 -7.95
C ARG A 88 -4.83 -4.07 -8.72
N ASN A 89 -5.61 -3.68 -9.74
CA ASN A 89 -6.36 -4.61 -10.58
C ASN A 89 -5.43 -5.47 -11.48
N LEU A 90 -4.14 -5.10 -11.60
CA LEU A 90 -3.12 -5.94 -12.24
C LEU A 90 -2.57 -7.04 -11.33
N ILE A 91 -2.85 -7.03 -10.02
CA ILE A 91 -2.34 -8.04 -9.09
C ILE A 91 -2.80 -9.45 -9.49
N PRO A 92 -4.10 -9.74 -9.72
CA PRO A 92 -4.53 -11.07 -10.14
C PRO A 92 -3.90 -11.56 -11.46
N PRO A 93 -3.87 -10.80 -12.57
CA PRO A 93 -3.26 -11.26 -13.82
C PRO A 93 -1.74 -11.45 -13.71
N VAL A 94 -1.03 -10.58 -12.98
CA VAL A 94 0.42 -10.75 -12.75
C VAL A 94 0.69 -12.03 -11.96
N VAL A 95 -0.06 -12.30 -10.89
CA VAL A 95 0.08 -13.56 -10.12
C VAL A 95 -0.25 -14.77 -10.97
N TYR A 96 -1.30 -14.69 -11.80
CA TYR A 96 -1.67 -15.77 -12.72
C TYR A 96 -0.54 -16.11 -13.70
N ARG A 97 0.04 -15.09 -14.34
CA ARG A 97 1.14 -15.26 -15.30
C ARG A 97 2.44 -15.73 -14.64
N LEU A 98 2.75 -15.24 -13.43
CA LEU A 98 3.90 -15.74 -12.65
C LEU A 98 3.72 -17.22 -12.28
N GLN A 99 2.51 -17.65 -11.94
CA GLN A 99 2.21 -19.04 -11.62
C GLN A 99 2.28 -19.96 -12.85
N ARG A 100 1.81 -19.49 -14.01
CA ARG A 100 1.92 -20.23 -15.27
C ARG A 100 3.36 -20.29 -15.75
N CYS A 101 4.07 -19.16 -15.72
CA CYS A 101 5.46 -18.98 -16.14
C CYS A 101 5.79 -19.69 -17.47
N GLY A 102 4.88 -19.60 -18.44
CA GLY A 102 5.08 -20.18 -19.78
C GLY A 102 5.96 -19.29 -20.66
N PRO A 103 6.46 -19.79 -21.81
CA PRO A 103 7.15 -18.96 -22.81
C PRO A 103 6.35 -17.71 -23.21
N GLU A 104 5.02 -17.81 -23.24
CA GLU A 104 4.08 -16.74 -23.53
C GLU A 104 4.04 -15.62 -22.47
N ASP A 105 4.50 -15.90 -21.25
CA ASP A 105 4.49 -14.95 -20.13
C ASP A 105 5.79 -14.17 -19.99
N ILE A 106 6.90 -14.67 -20.54
CA ILE A 106 8.24 -14.11 -20.28
C ILE A 106 8.36 -12.66 -20.76
N ASP A 107 7.96 -12.37 -22.00
CA ASP A 107 8.06 -11.00 -22.54
C ASP A 107 7.07 -10.04 -21.83
N ILE A 108 5.89 -10.54 -21.46
CA ILE A 108 4.87 -9.77 -20.74
C ILE A 108 5.35 -9.43 -19.32
N LEU A 109 5.89 -10.40 -18.59
CA LEU A 109 6.42 -10.20 -17.25
C LEU A 109 7.70 -9.33 -17.27
N THR A 110 8.50 -9.43 -18.34
CA THR A 110 9.65 -8.54 -18.54
C THR A 110 9.21 -7.10 -18.74
N GLN A 111 8.19 -6.87 -19.57
CA GLN A 111 7.58 -5.54 -19.73
C GLN A 111 7.01 -5.04 -18.40
N PHE A 112 6.29 -5.87 -17.66
CA PHE A 112 5.73 -5.52 -16.35
C PHE A 112 6.79 -5.01 -15.40
N VAL A 113 7.88 -5.75 -15.26
CA VAL A 113 9.02 -5.36 -14.41
C VAL A 113 9.60 -4.03 -14.89
N ALA A 114 9.82 -3.85 -16.20
CA ALA A 114 10.37 -2.61 -16.73
C ALA A 114 9.46 -1.40 -16.48
N ALA A 115 8.16 -1.51 -16.77
CA ALA A 115 7.18 -0.45 -16.58
C ALA A 115 6.99 -0.09 -15.11
N LEU A 116 6.96 -1.11 -14.22
CA LEU A 116 6.87 -0.89 -12.79
C LEU A 116 8.13 -0.24 -12.22
N SER A 117 9.33 -0.67 -12.62
CA SER A 117 10.58 -0.05 -12.20
C SER A 117 10.68 1.41 -12.64
N THR A 118 10.23 1.75 -13.85
CA THR A 118 10.11 3.14 -14.32
C THR A 118 9.16 3.94 -13.44
N THR A 119 7.98 3.38 -13.13
CA THR A 119 6.98 4.03 -12.26
C THR A 119 7.54 4.28 -10.86
N MET A 120 8.23 3.30 -10.27
CA MET A 120 8.82 3.39 -8.93
C MET A 120 10.00 4.38 -8.86
N SER A 121 10.70 4.59 -9.99
CA SER A 121 11.83 5.52 -10.08
C SER A 121 11.43 6.93 -10.51
N ALA A 122 10.16 7.13 -10.88
CA ALA A 122 9.67 8.43 -11.33
C ALA A 122 9.70 9.44 -10.19
N THR A 123 10.19 10.65 -10.48
CA THR A 123 10.13 11.78 -9.54
C THR A 123 8.98 12.69 -9.94
N THR A 124 8.14 13.05 -8.96
CA THR A 124 7.04 13.98 -9.18
C THR A 124 7.49 15.40 -8.83
N GLN A 125 6.70 16.40 -9.21
CA GLN A 125 6.95 17.77 -8.75
C GLN A 125 6.90 17.87 -7.22
N ASP A 126 6.08 17.03 -6.58
CA ASP A 126 5.95 16.97 -5.12
C ASP A 126 7.23 16.46 -4.43
N SER A 127 8.06 15.68 -5.13
CA SER A 127 9.36 15.24 -4.62
C SER A 127 10.27 16.42 -4.22
N ALA A 128 10.11 17.59 -4.85
CA ALA A 128 10.86 18.81 -4.49
C ALA A 128 10.46 19.39 -3.13
N PHE A 129 9.27 19.07 -2.63
CA PHE A 129 8.76 19.52 -1.32
C PHE A 129 8.93 18.48 -0.22
N GLN A 130 9.47 17.31 -0.53
CA GLN A 130 9.68 16.24 0.44
C GLN A 130 10.94 16.51 1.27
N SER A 131 10.79 16.48 2.61
CA SER A 131 11.91 16.53 3.54
C SER A 131 12.08 15.17 4.24
N THR A 132 12.99 14.35 3.74
CA THR A 132 13.32 13.04 4.32
C THR A 132 13.79 13.16 5.77
N LEU A 133 14.57 14.18 6.09
CA LEU A 133 15.02 14.42 7.47
C LEU A 133 13.84 14.74 8.40
N LEU A 134 12.93 15.62 7.98
CA LEU A 134 11.75 15.96 8.78
C LEU A 134 10.83 14.73 8.95
N TYR A 135 10.65 13.94 7.90
CA TYR A 135 9.89 12.70 7.95
C TYR A 135 10.44 11.75 9.02
N TYR A 136 11.73 11.43 8.98
CA TYR A 136 12.35 10.55 9.98
C TYR A 136 12.35 11.14 11.37
N LEU A 137 12.57 12.45 11.51
CA LEU A 137 12.48 13.14 12.80
C LEU A 137 11.09 12.93 13.45
N ILE A 138 9.99 13.07 12.69
CA ILE A 138 8.63 12.85 13.19
C ILE A 138 8.38 11.37 13.47
N VAL A 139 8.65 10.50 12.49
CA VAL A 139 8.38 9.06 12.60
C VAL A 139 9.10 8.46 13.80
N PHE A 140 10.38 8.75 14.00
CA PHE A 140 11.17 8.19 15.09
C PHE A 140 10.85 8.83 16.45
N SER A 141 10.38 10.07 16.48
CA SER A 141 9.98 10.71 17.75
C SER A 141 8.59 10.24 18.21
N GLU A 142 7.66 9.97 17.30
CA GLU A 142 6.23 9.80 17.65
C GLU A 142 5.59 8.46 17.27
N LEU A 143 6.05 7.83 16.18
CA LEU A 143 5.33 6.73 15.52
C LEU A 143 6.08 5.38 15.55
N TRP A 144 7.34 5.39 16.00
CA TRP A 144 8.11 4.17 16.19
C TRP A 144 7.75 3.50 17.52
N GLU A 145 7.78 2.17 17.53
CA GLU A 145 7.56 1.37 18.73
C GLU A 145 8.74 1.54 19.67
N THR A 146 8.45 1.88 20.93
CA THR A 146 9.44 2.14 21.97
C THR A 146 9.09 1.28 23.19
N PRO A 147 9.97 0.36 23.64
CA PRO A 147 11.30 0.05 23.09
C PRO A 147 11.25 -0.52 21.67
N ALA A 148 12.32 -0.34 20.89
CA ALA A 148 12.40 -0.85 19.53
C ALA A 148 12.33 -2.39 19.49
N PRO A 149 11.54 -2.96 18.56
CA PRO A 149 11.57 -4.38 18.29
C PRO A 149 12.91 -4.79 17.66
N SER A 150 13.25 -6.08 17.76
CA SER A 150 14.46 -6.62 17.13
C SER A 150 14.36 -6.58 15.59
N SER A 151 15.50 -6.48 14.90
CA SER A 151 15.52 -6.52 13.43
C SER A 151 14.95 -7.83 12.89
N LEU A 152 15.17 -8.96 13.58
CA LEU A 152 14.61 -10.26 13.22
C LEU A 152 13.09 -10.28 13.31
N GLU A 153 12.53 -9.70 14.39
CA GLU A 153 11.08 -9.60 14.54
C GLU A 153 10.47 -8.76 13.42
N MET A 154 11.05 -7.61 13.11
CA MET A 154 10.55 -6.76 12.03
C MET A 154 10.69 -7.43 10.65
N GLN A 155 11.79 -8.15 10.41
CA GLN A 155 11.95 -8.94 9.19
C GLN A 155 10.88 -10.03 9.09
N THR A 156 10.57 -10.71 10.20
CA THR A 156 9.50 -11.71 10.26
C THR A 156 8.14 -11.08 9.97
N ARG A 157 7.87 -9.85 10.44
CA ARG A 157 6.64 -9.10 10.11
C ARG A 157 6.50 -8.92 8.59
N PHE A 158 7.58 -8.53 7.90
CA PHE A 158 7.62 -8.40 6.44
C PHE A 158 7.45 -9.74 5.71
N GLU A 159 8.18 -10.78 6.13
CA GLU A 159 8.15 -12.10 5.48
C GLU A 159 6.79 -12.79 5.59
N ASN A 160 6.07 -12.55 6.70
CA ASN A 160 4.72 -13.05 6.94
C ASN A 160 3.63 -12.35 6.10
N ALA A 161 3.89 -11.15 5.60
CA ALA A 161 2.97 -10.46 4.70
C ALA A 161 3.12 -11.01 3.26
N ARG A 162 2.00 -11.26 2.58
CA ARG A 162 2.01 -11.66 1.15
C ARG A 162 2.23 -10.47 0.22
N ILE A 163 1.80 -9.29 0.65
CA ILE A 163 1.94 -8.02 -0.04
C ILE A 163 2.37 -7.00 1.01
N SER A 164 3.46 -6.27 0.75
CA SER A 164 3.90 -5.12 1.56
C SER A 164 4.66 -4.15 0.66
N SER A 165 4.53 -2.84 0.88
CA SER A 165 5.26 -1.82 0.12
C SER A 165 6.73 -1.65 0.54
N GLY A 166 7.23 -2.36 1.55
CA GLY A 166 8.67 -2.36 1.81
C GLY A 166 9.08 -2.80 3.21
N GLY A 167 10.29 -3.34 3.30
CA GLY A 167 10.90 -3.88 4.51
C GLY A 167 11.26 -2.81 5.53
N ILE A 168 10.29 -2.36 6.31
CA ILE A 168 10.46 -1.31 7.35
C ILE A 168 11.51 -1.72 8.40
N TYR A 169 11.83 -3.01 8.49
CA TYR A 169 12.97 -3.52 9.26
C TYR A 169 14.32 -2.88 8.88
N THR A 170 14.51 -2.42 7.63
CA THR A 170 15.74 -1.72 7.19
C THR A 170 15.90 -0.36 7.86
N MET A 171 14.82 0.22 8.39
CA MET A 171 14.87 1.50 9.09
C MET A 171 15.32 1.37 10.54
N ASN A 172 15.41 0.16 11.11
CA ASN A 172 15.75 -0.04 12.52
C ASN A 172 17.14 0.54 12.90
N PRO A 173 18.21 0.33 12.10
CA PRO A 173 19.49 1.00 12.34
C PRO A 173 19.38 2.53 12.31
N LEU A 174 18.59 3.08 11.39
CA LEU A 174 18.41 4.52 11.30
C LEU A 174 17.65 5.07 12.52
N TYR A 175 16.60 4.37 12.96
CA TYR A 175 15.89 4.69 14.20
C TYR A 175 16.84 4.70 15.41
N CYS A 176 17.65 3.65 15.56
CA CYS A 176 18.57 3.53 16.69
C CYS A 176 19.66 4.59 16.68
N ALA A 177 20.17 4.96 15.49
CA ALA A 177 21.08 6.08 15.34
C ALA A 177 20.40 7.41 15.72
N PHE A 178 19.21 7.69 15.18
CA PHE A 178 18.49 8.94 15.46
C PHE A 178 18.10 9.07 16.93
N SER A 179 17.51 8.05 17.53
CA SER A 179 16.95 8.11 18.87
C SER A 179 18.01 7.97 19.98
N LYS A 180 19.12 7.27 19.70
CA LYS A 180 20.06 6.78 20.72
C LYS A 180 19.35 6.04 21.86
N GLU A 181 18.25 5.37 21.54
CA GLU A 181 17.48 4.56 22.50
C GLU A 181 18.35 3.45 23.09
N LYS A 182 18.24 3.22 24.41
CA LYS A 182 18.98 2.19 25.15
C LYS A 182 18.18 0.91 25.31
N SER A 183 17.78 0.30 24.20
CA SER A 183 17.13 -1.01 24.18
C SER A 183 18.10 -2.08 23.65
N ALA A 184 17.81 -3.34 23.97
CA ALA A 184 18.63 -4.46 23.50
C ALA A 184 18.77 -4.48 21.97
N ALA A 185 17.70 -4.15 21.24
CA ALA A 185 17.72 -4.07 19.78
C ALA A 185 18.67 -2.98 19.27
N CYS A 186 18.64 -1.78 19.87
CA CYS A 186 19.54 -0.69 19.47
C CYS A 186 20.98 -0.88 19.93
N ASP A 187 21.19 -1.47 21.11
CA ASP A 187 22.51 -1.81 21.63
C ASP A 187 23.21 -2.86 20.74
N GLU A 188 22.46 -3.86 20.24
CA GLU A 188 22.97 -4.87 19.30
C GLU A 188 23.44 -4.25 17.98
N LEU A 189 22.67 -3.28 17.44
CA LEU A 189 23.01 -2.60 16.19
C LEU A 189 24.21 -1.66 16.32
N ASN A 190 24.48 -1.14 17.53
CA ASN A 190 25.69 -0.38 17.87
C ASN A 190 25.94 0.87 16.98
N VAL A 191 24.87 1.50 16.50
CA VAL A 191 24.90 2.66 15.56
C VAL A 191 24.73 4.02 16.24
N GLY A 192 24.34 4.05 17.52
CA GLY A 192 24.12 5.28 18.29
C GLY A 192 25.37 5.88 18.94
N ASN A 193 26.57 5.33 18.72
CA ASN A 193 27.80 5.68 19.46
C ASN A 193 28.54 6.92 18.96
N TYR A 194 27.90 7.75 18.14
CA TYR A 194 28.51 8.99 17.66
C TYR A 194 28.47 10.10 18.73
N ASP A 195 29.40 11.04 18.62
CA ASP A 195 29.46 12.25 19.44
C ASP A 195 28.29 13.17 19.09
N GLY A 196 27.39 13.40 20.05
CA GLY A 196 26.20 14.24 19.88
C GLY A 196 24.95 13.66 20.54
N ASP A 197 23.91 14.50 20.62
CA ASP A 197 22.60 14.10 21.10
C ASP A 197 21.82 13.34 20.01
N GLY A 198 20.73 12.67 20.42
CA GLY A 198 19.80 12.06 19.48
C GLY A 198 19.10 13.11 18.61
N ILE A 199 18.86 12.77 17.34
CA ILE A 199 18.08 13.55 16.38
C ILE A 199 16.60 13.20 16.54
N VAL A 200 16.08 13.46 17.74
CA VAL A 200 14.67 13.25 18.12
C VAL A 200 14.22 14.43 18.98
N TYR A 201 12.93 14.78 18.91
CA TYR A 201 12.37 15.79 19.80
C TYR A 201 11.63 15.15 20.96
N LYS A 202 11.51 15.92 22.05
CA LYS A 202 10.68 15.53 23.19
C LYS A 202 9.22 15.63 22.78
N ARG A 203 8.48 14.53 22.97
CA ARG A 203 7.03 14.50 22.92
C ARG A 203 6.47 15.57 23.84
N ASP A 204 5.53 16.36 23.32
CA ASP A 204 4.91 17.43 24.09
C ASP A 204 3.81 16.88 25.03
N HIS A 205 3.09 17.79 25.68
CA HIS A 205 2.00 17.44 26.59
C HIS A 205 0.72 16.95 25.88
N HIS A 206 0.65 17.05 24.56
CA HIS A 206 -0.46 16.57 23.72
C HIS A 206 -0.23 15.16 23.17
N TRP A 207 1.02 14.69 23.11
CA TRP A 207 1.32 13.35 22.63
C TRP A 207 0.60 12.25 23.43
N ASN A 208 -0.01 11.31 22.70
CA ASN A 208 -0.81 10.20 23.24
C ASN A 208 -1.92 10.67 24.22
N LYS A 209 -2.55 11.81 23.91
CA LYS A 209 -3.74 12.31 24.60
C LYS A 209 -4.94 12.27 23.66
N THR A 210 -6.09 11.94 24.24
CA THR A 210 -7.38 12.14 23.60
C THR A 210 -7.63 13.63 23.37
N VAL A 211 -8.19 13.95 22.20
CA VAL A 211 -8.66 15.28 21.86
C VAL A 211 -10.17 15.35 22.08
N ALA A 212 -10.61 16.38 22.81
CA ALA A 212 -12.03 16.70 22.93
C ALA A 212 -12.50 17.50 21.73
N ILE A 213 -13.64 17.09 21.15
CA ILE A 213 -14.34 17.82 20.11
C ILE A 213 -15.03 19.01 20.79
N PRO A 214 -14.68 20.27 20.43
CA PRO A 214 -15.35 21.43 21.00
C PRO A 214 -16.86 21.36 20.77
N SER A 215 -17.66 21.89 21.69
CA SER A 215 -19.13 21.79 21.63
C SER A 215 -19.75 22.45 20.39
N GLN A 216 -19.05 23.42 19.80
CA GLN A 216 -19.43 24.10 18.55
C GLN A 216 -18.89 23.44 17.28
N ALA A 217 -18.16 22.32 17.40
CA ALA A 217 -17.49 21.66 16.30
C ALA A 217 -17.99 20.23 16.12
N SER A 218 -17.64 19.65 14.98
CA SER A 218 -17.85 18.25 14.62
C SER A 218 -16.57 17.69 14.02
N ALA A 219 -16.47 16.36 13.99
CA ALA A 219 -15.36 15.65 13.37
C ALA A 219 -15.87 14.70 12.27
N LEU A 220 -15.48 14.97 11.03
CA LEU A 220 -15.70 14.06 9.91
C LEU A 220 -14.42 13.27 9.62
N ARG A 221 -14.52 11.95 9.58
CA ARG A 221 -13.46 11.04 9.13
C ARG A 221 -13.92 10.30 7.88
N LEU A 222 -13.06 10.23 6.88
CA LEU A 222 -13.27 9.42 5.67
C LEU A 222 -12.19 8.33 5.64
N SER A 223 -12.55 7.09 5.36
CA SER A 223 -11.57 5.98 5.31
C SER A 223 -11.97 4.91 4.31
N GLY A 224 -10.97 4.37 3.60
CA GLY A 224 -11.11 3.23 2.72
C GLY A 224 -10.75 1.93 3.44
N LYS A 225 -11.54 0.86 3.27
CA LYS A 225 -11.18 -0.46 3.82
C LYS A 225 -10.00 -1.11 3.11
N LEU A 226 -9.68 -0.68 1.89
CA LEU A 226 -8.56 -1.15 1.09
C LEU A 226 -7.41 -0.13 1.02
N ASP A 227 -7.26 0.72 2.06
CA ASP A 227 -6.13 1.62 2.21
C ASP A 227 -4.99 0.90 2.97
N PRO A 228 -3.90 0.47 2.30
CA PRO A 228 -2.83 -0.25 2.96
C PRO A 228 -1.86 0.66 3.72
N GLN A 229 -1.92 1.99 3.50
CA GLN A 229 -1.03 2.97 4.13
C GLN A 229 -1.60 3.49 5.46
N THR A 230 -2.92 3.71 5.49
CA THR A 230 -3.66 4.09 6.70
C THR A 230 -4.85 3.17 6.92
N ALA A 231 -4.53 1.93 7.31
CA ALA A 231 -5.50 0.84 7.50
C ALA A 231 -6.74 1.27 8.30
N HIS A 232 -7.91 0.83 7.84
CA HIS A 232 -9.21 1.27 8.33
C HIS A 232 -9.38 1.15 9.85
N LYS A 233 -8.84 0.08 10.45
CA LYS A 233 -8.86 -0.15 11.90
C LYS A 233 -8.28 1.03 12.70
N HIS A 234 -7.28 1.73 12.16
CA HIS A 234 -6.70 2.91 12.80
C HIS A 234 -7.60 4.14 12.69
N ALA A 235 -8.40 4.25 11.63
CA ALA A 235 -9.41 5.30 11.51
C ALA A 235 -10.56 5.08 12.52
N GLU A 236 -10.99 3.83 12.71
CA GLU A 236 -11.97 3.46 13.73
C GLU A 236 -11.42 3.73 15.14
N ALA A 237 -10.19 3.28 15.42
CA ALA A 237 -9.53 3.52 16.70
C ALA A 237 -9.42 5.03 17.00
N LEU A 238 -8.96 5.84 16.04
CA LEU A 238 -8.86 7.28 16.18
C LEU A 238 -10.23 7.91 16.49
N LEU A 239 -11.28 7.55 15.73
CA LEU A 239 -12.62 8.09 15.96
C LEU A 239 -13.13 7.72 17.35
N ASN A 240 -12.92 6.48 17.78
CA ASN A 240 -13.37 5.98 19.08
C ASN A 240 -12.73 6.72 20.25
N VAL A 241 -11.44 7.08 20.16
CA VAL A 241 -10.74 7.77 21.25
C VAL A 241 -11.04 9.27 21.33
N LEU A 242 -11.64 9.90 20.32
CA LEU A 242 -12.04 11.31 20.39
C LEU A 242 -13.14 11.51 21.45
N ASP A 243 -12.97 12.50 22.33
CA ASP A 243 -13.96 12.83 23.36
C ASP A 243 -15.05 13.73 22.75
N GLY A 244 -16.27 13.23 22.68
CA GLY A 244 -17.41 13.90 22.08
C GLY A 244 -18.18 13.03 21.07
N GLU A 245 -19.49 13.22 21.02
CA GLU A 245 -20.40 12.42 20.18
C GLU A 245 -20.65 13.02 18.79
N ASN A 246 -20.28 14.29 18.57
CA ASN A 246 -20.51 14.98 17.29
C ASN A 246 -19.43 14.61 16.26
N LYS A 247 -19.37 13.33 15.92
CA LYS A 247 -18.37 12.75 15.03
C LYS A 247 -18.98 11.67 14.15
N GLU A 248 -18.48 11.55 12.93
CA GLU A 248 -18.93 10.55 11.97
C GLU A 248 -17.76 10.00 11.15
N LEU A 249 -17.75 8.68 10.95
CA LEU A 249 -16.85 8.00 10.03
C LEU A 249 -17.66 7.54 8.82
N ILE A 250 -17.25 8.01 7.64
CA ILE A 250 -17.72 7.47 6.37
C ILE A 250 -16.71 6.46 5.85
N THR A 251 -17.18 5.24 5.65
CA THR A 251 -16.37 4.12 5.21
C THR A 251 -16.65 3.81 3.74
N PHE A 252 -15.59 3.72 2.96
CA PHE A 252 -15.61 3.29 1.57
C PHE A 252 -15.06 1.88 1.47
N ASP A 253 -15.86 0.92 1.03
CA ASP A 253 -15.47 -0.49 1.06
C ASP A 253 -14.26 -0.81 0.19
N TYR A 254 -14.07 -0.07 -0.91
CA TYR A 254 -13.04 -0.40 -1.91
C TYR A 254 -12.03 0.70 -2.17
N ALA A 255 -12.10 1.85 -1.48
CA ALA A 255 -11.16 2.94 -1.73
C ALA A 255 -9.74 2.59 -1.25
N SER A 256 -8.72 2.96 -2.03
CA SER A 256 -7.32 2.95 -1.58
C SER A 256 -6.96 4.25 -0.86
N HIS A 257 -5.66 4.47 -0.59
CA HIS A 257 -5.19 5.63 0.17
C HIS A 257 -5.66 6.97 -0.40
N GLY A 258 -6.15 7.84 0.49
CA GLY A 258 -6.61 9.18 0.10
C GLY A 258 -8.01 9.18 -0.51
N THR A 259 -9.04 8.87 0.30
CA THR A 259 -10.46 8.77 -0.11
C THR A 259 -11.03 10.00 -0.81
N LEU A 260 -10.43 11.18 -0.66
CA LEU A 260 -10.80 12.38 -1.41
C LEU A 260 -10.50 12.26 -2.91
N MET A 261 -9.64 11.33 -3.31
CA MET A 261 -9.17 11.13 -4.68
C MET A 261 -9.43 9.71 -5.22
N THR A 262 -9.70 8.74 -4.35
CA THR A 262 -9.80 7.29 -4.70
C THR A 262 -11.21 6.73 -4.58
N THR A 263 -12.23 7.60 -4.69
CA THR A 263 -13.65 7.27 -4.55
C THR A 263 -14.45 7.67 -5.78
N GLN A 264 -13.91 7.36 -6.96
CA GLN A 264 -14.53 7.64 -8.25
C GLN A 264 -15.97 7.12 -8.30
N MET A 265 -16.87 7.96 -8.80
CA MET A 265 -18.28 7.61 -8.98
C MET A 265 -18.51 6.67 -10.15
N VAL A 266 -17.59 6.66 -11.12
CA VAL A 266 -17.64 5.79 -12.30
C VAL A 266 -16.41 4.89 -12.28
N ALA A 267 -16.62 3.57 -12.23
CA ALA A 267 -15.54 2.59 -12.25
C ALA A 267 -14.65 2.78 -13.49
N GLY A 268 -13.33 2.78 -13.30
CA GLY A 268 -12.35 2.91 -14.37
C GLY A 268 -12.18 4.33 -14.94
N ASP A 269 -13.03 5.29 -14.60
CA ASP A 269 -12.94 6.68 -15.09
C ASP A 269 -12.27 7.60 -14.06
N GLN A 270 -10.98 7.87 -14.29
CA GLN A 270 -10.15 8.78 -13.49
C GLN A 270 -10.64 10.22 -13.48
N THR A 271 -11.40 10.63 -14.48
CA THR A 271 -11.93 11.99 -14.62
C THR A 271 -13.29 12.17 -13.96
N SER A 272 -13.91 11.07 -13.52
CA SER A 272 -15.20 11.11 -12.86
C SER A 272 -15.13 11.85 -11.53
N GLU A 273 -16.26 12.40 -11.12
CA GLU A 273 -16.36 13.00 -9.79
C GLU A 273 -16.07 11.96 -8.71
N VAL A 274 -15.57 12.41 -7.56
CA VAL A 274 -15.17 11.56 -6.44
C VAL A 274 -16.10 11.78 -5.24
N CYS A 275 -16.67 10.70 -4.69
CA CYS A 275 -17.65 10.78 -3.61
C CYS A 275 -17.07 11.40 -2.34
N GLY A 276 -15.83 11.07 -1.97
CA GLY A 276 -15.15 11.66 -0.81
C GLY A 276 -15.09 13.20 -0.88
N MET A 277 -14.81 13.77 -2.06
CA MET A 277 -14.84 15.23 -2.24
C MET A 277 -16.27 15.80 -2.19
N LYS A 278 -17.27 15.10 -2.74
CA LYS A 278 -18.68 15.51 -2.64
C LYS A 278 -19.12 15.60 -1.18
N ILE A 279 -18.77 14.61 -0.37
CA ILE A 279 -19.06 14.57 1.06
C ILE A 279 -18.34 15.72 1.78
N LEU A 280 -17.04 15.91 1.55
CA LEU A 280 -16.28 17.01 2.15
C LEU A 280 -16.89 18.38 1.79
N ALA A 281 -17.24 18.60 0.51
CA ALA A 281 -17.88 19.82 0.07
C ALA A 281 -19.25 20.03 0.74
N SER A 282 -20.04 18.96 0.90
CA SER A 282 -21.31 19.03 1.62
C SER A 282 -21.12 19.34 3.11
N TYR A 283 -20.15 18.71 3.77
CA TYR A 283 -19.80 18.96 5.16
C TYR A 283 -19.47 20.44 5.41
N VAL A 284 -18.60 21.01 4.56
CA VAL A 284 -18.21 22.43 4.64
C VAL A 284 -19.39 23.35 4.36
N ARG A 285 -20.20 23.09 3.33
CA ARG A 285 -21.38 23.91 2.97
C ARG A 285 -22.43 23.93 4.08
N ASN A 286 -22.54 22.85 4.85
CA ASN A 286 -23.45 22.76 5.99
C ASN A 286 -22.81 23.20 7.31
N GLY A 287 -21.66 23.88 7.28
CA GLY A 287 -21.01 24.42 8.48
C GLY A 287 -20.55 23.34 9.46
N GLY A 288 -20.23 22.15 8.97
CA GLY A 288 -19.86 21.00 9.77
C GLY A 288 -21.05 20.22 10.34
N ASP A 289 -22.30 20.56 10.02
CA ASP A 289 -23.45 19.80 10.49
C ASP A 289 -23.52 18.41 9.82
N LEU A 290 -23.13 17.38 10.56
CA LEU A 290 -23.07 15.99 10.11
C LEU A 290 -24.45 15.45 9.70
N GLN A 291 -25.53 15.92 10.34
CA GLN A 291 -26.89 15.46 10.03
C GLN A 291 -27.40 16.02 8.69
N ARG A 292 -26.82 17.14 8.24
CA ARG A 292 -27.18 17.81 6.99
C ARG A 292 -26.23 17.47 5.83
N MET A 293 -25.21 16.66 6.10
CA MET A 293 -24.26 16.23 5.09
C MET A 293 -24.93 15.27 4.10
N ASP A 294 -24.87 15.62 2.81
CA ASP A 294 -25.27 14.73 1.74
C ASP A 294 -24.23 13.62 1.57
N LYS A 295 -24.69 12.38 1.81
CA LYS A 295 -23.92 11.14 1.73
C LYS A 295 -24.45 10.21 0.64
N SER A 296 -25.43 10.65 -0.17
CA SER A 296 -26.11 9.78 -1.13
C SER A 296 -25.16 9.21 -2.18
N CYS A 297 -24.00 9.84 -2.40
CA CYS A 297 -23.01 9.33 -3.33
C CYS A 297 -22.44 7.98 -2.90
N VAL A 298 -22.40 7.66 -1.59
CA VAL A 298 -21.87 6.39 -1.09
C VAL A 298 -22.70 5.22 -1.61
N ASP A 299 -24.03 5.32 -1.54
CA ASP A 299 -24.96 4.30 -2.04
C ASP A 299 -24.97 4.19 -3.57
N GLN A 300 -24.47 5.21 -4.26
CA GLN A 300 -24.42 5.28 -5.73
C GLN A 300 -23.07 4.82 -6.30
N MET A 301 -22.07 4.58 -5.45
CA MET A 301 -20.78 4.10 -5.93
C MET A 301 -20.91 2.74 -6.60
N SER A 302 -20.13 2.55 -7.65
CA SER A 302 -20.06 1.26 -8.34
C SER A 302 -19.60 0.15 -7.39
N GLY A 303 -20.11 -1.06 -7.63
CA GLY A 303 -19.58 -2.26 -6.99
C GLY A 303 -18.09 -2.47 -7.32
N PHE A 304 -17.48 -3.38 -6.58
CA PHE A 304 -16.09 -3.76 -6.83
C PHE A 304 -15.94 -4.45 -8.19
N ASP A 305 -14.89 -4.08 -8.92
CA ASP A 305 -14.53 -4.63 -10.23
C ASP A 305 -13.00 -4.80 -10.28
N LEU A 306 -12.55 -6.05 -10.52
CA LEU A 306 -11.13 -6.38 -10.65
C LEU A 306 -10.60 -6.23 -12.08
N THR A 307 -11.44 -5.82 -13.02
CA THR A 307 -11.01 -5.59 -14.41
C THR A 307 -9.97 -4.47 -14.42
N PRO A 308 -8.73 -4.73 -14.87
CA PRO A 308 -7.74 -3.68 -15.02
C PRO A 308 -8.13 -2.76 -16.18
N PRO A 309 -8.01 -1.43 -16.06
CA PRO A 309 -8.28 -0.53 -17.18
C PRO A 309 -7.35 -0.84 -18.36
N GLU A 310 -7.88 -0.77 -19.58
CA GLU A 310 -7.17 -1.16 -20.81
C GLU A 310 -5.82 -0.45 -20.96
N ASN A 311 -5.76 0.84 -20.67
CA ASN A 311 -4.52 1.62 -20.75
C ASN A 311 -3.44 1.10 -19.78
N TYR A 312 -3.82 0.56 -18.61
CA TYR A 312 -2.88 -0.05 -17.67
C TYR A 312 -2.42 -1.42 -18.16
N VAL A 313 -3.31 -2.23 -18.76
CA VAL A 313 -2.94 -3.52 -19.37
C VAL A 313 -1.94 -3.29 -20.50
N VAL A 314 -2.22 -2.34 -21.39
CA VAL A 314 -1.32 -1.96 -22.49
C VAL A 314 0.03 -1.45 -21.96
N MET A 315 0.03 -0.55 -20.98
CA MET A 315 1.25 0.06 -20.46
C MET A 315 2.14 -0.93 -19.69
N PHE A 316 1.54 -1.73 -18.80
CA PHE A 316 2.29 -2.64 -17.93
C PHE A 316 2.51 -4.02 -18.53
N LEU A 317 1.61 -4.53 -19.37
CA LEU A 317 1.67 -5.90 -19.87
C LEU A 317 1.91 -5.98 -21.39
N SER A 318 1.89 -4.84 -22.12
CA SER A 318 2.02 -4.78 -23.59
C SER A 318 1.11 -5.79 -24.31
N THR A 319 -0.14 -5.89 -23.85
CA THR A 319 -1.17 -6.78 -24.41
C THR A 319 -2.55 -6.13 -24.28
N ASP A 320 -3.55 -6.68 -24.95
CA ASP A 320 -4.96 -6.27 -24.90
C ASP A 320 -5.82 -7.16 -23.97
N GLU A 321 -5.29 -8.28 -23.48
CA GLU A 321 -5.95 -9.15 -22.50
C GLU A 321 -4.98 -9.54 -21.38
N ALA A 322 -5.37 -9.29 -20.13
CA ALA A 322 -4.45 -9.29 -19.00
C ALA A 322 -3.96 -10.68 -18.56
N TYR A 323 -4.70 -11.77 -18.80
CA TYR A 323 -4.40 -13.12 -18.30
C TYR A 323 -3.73 -14.04 -19.32
N ASP A 324 -4.31 -14.16 -20.51
CA ASP A 324 -3.93 -15.04 -21.62
C ASP A 324 -3.53 -14.28 -22.90
N GLY A 325 -3.71 -12.95 -22.93
CA GLY A 325 -3.29 -12.12 -24.06
C GLY A 325 -1.83 -12.34 -24.45
N ALA A 326 -1.56 -12.25 -25.75
CA ALA A 326 -0.21 -12.40 -26.30
C ALA A 326 0.54 -11.06 -26.24
N PHE A 327 1.87 -11.14 -26.10
CA PHE A 327 2.72 -9.97 -26.13
C PHE A 327 2.61 -9.26 -27.48
N ASN A 328 2.44 -7.94 -27.44
CA ASN A 328 2.35 -7.09 -28.62
C ASN A 328 3.34 -5.92 -28.52
N SER A 329 4.45 -6.03 -29.25
CA SER A 329 5.51 -5.01 -29.28
C SER A 329 5.09 -3.65 -29.86
N SER A 330 3.94 -3.56 -30.54
CA SER A 330 3.40 -2.25 -30.94
C SER A 330 2.95 -1.41 -29.73
N PHE A 331 2.58 -2.06 -28.63
CA PHE A 331 2.13 -1.40 -27.40
C PHE A 331 3.28 -0.93 -26.51
N SER A 332 4.47 -1.53 -26.61
CA SER A 332 5.62 -1.15 -25.77
C SER A 332 6.19 0.25 -26.07
N SER A 333 5.69 0.94 -27.11
CA SER A 333 6.03 2.33 -27.42
C SER A 333 5.32 3.35 -26.53
N TYR A 334 4.24 2.97 -25.83
CA TYR A 334 3.50 3.85 -24.92
C TYR A 334 4.10 3.92 -23.50
N SER A 335 5.15 3.15 -23.22
CA SER A 335 5.87 3.10 -21.94
C SER A 335 7.01 4.14 -21.80
N SER A 336 7.01 5.19 -22.66
CA SER A 336 8.03 6.26 -22.66
C SER A 336 7.57 7.49 -21.89
#